data_AF-A0A7X7BFT4-F1
#
_entry.id   AF-A0A7X7BFT4-F1
#
_cell.length_a   1.000
_cell.length_b   1.000
_cell.length_c   1.000
_cell.angle_alpha   90.00
_cell.angle_beta   90.00
_cell.angle_gamma   90.00
#
_symmetry.space_group_name_H-M   'P 1'
#
loop_
_entity.id
_entity.type
_entity.pdbx_description
1 polymer ?
#
loop_
_entity_poly.entity_id
_entity_poly.type
_entity_poly.pdbx_seq_one_letter_code
_entity_poly.pdbx_strand_id
1 'polypeptide(L)'
;MESIQGKHFSITDPEGVNTVIYRINKTAKEYLTEYPKYTVERLLSTEELKGDLKRKTFFIDEPDYEEQLLFLSFGKEKVVVNTGVLEDDKVKISKKPMPIKFDTLYSEKGEYKEFQYTPNLKRPISIIDPETTEEVKPVLYMDKETNEVKGKCKLKPYKSYFAFEIRDKKD
;
A
#
# COMPACT_ATOMS: atom_id res chain seq x y z
N MET A 1 24.84 15.96 -12.50
CA MET A 1 24.01 15.49 -11.38
C MET A 1 22.64 15.23 -11.96
N GLU A 2 22.19 13.97 -11.99
CA GLU A 2 20.78 13.70 -12.20
C GLU A 2 20.05 14.31 -11.00
N SER A 3 19.23 15.33 -11.25
CA SER A 3 18.34 15.86 -10.22
C SER A 3 17.36 14.75 -9.88
N ILE A 4 17.40 14.21 -8.67
CA ILE A 4 16.35 13.34 -8.16
C ILE A 4 15.08 14.18 -8.17
N GLN A 5 14.22 13.92 -9.15
CA GLN A 5 12.93 14.60 -9.29
C GLN A 5 11.95 13.92 -8.35
N GLY A 6 11.30 14.71 -7.50
CA GLY A 6 10.28 14.22 -6.57
C GLY A 6 9.00 15.02 -6.72
N LYS A 7 7.86 14.39 -6.40
CA LYS A 7 6.57 15.07 -6.27
C LYS A 7 6.05 14.93 -4.85
N HIS A 8 5.26 15.89 -4.42
CA HIS A 8 4.55 15.81 -3.15
C HIS A 8 3.17 16.43 -3.26
N PHE A 9 2.27 15.98 -2.40
CA PHE A 9 0.93 16.55 -2.28
C PHE A 9 0.46 16.43 -0.84
N SER A 10 -0.46 17.32 -0.43
CA SER A 10 -1.04 17.27 0.91
C SER A 10 -2.50 16.85 0.88
N ILE A 11 -2.91 16.14 1.93
CA ILE A 11 -4.32 15.97 2.31
C ILE A 11 -4.51 16.48 3.73
N THR A 12 -5.77 16.65 4.14
CA THR A 12 -6.12 16.98 5.52
C THR A 12 -7.06 15.92 6.04
N ASP A 13 -6.63 15.21 7.08
CA ASP A 13 -7.47 14.27 7.79
C ASP A 13 -8.28 15.03 8.87
N PRO A 14 -9.58 14.74 8.99
CA PRO A 14 -10.37 15.19 10.13
C PRO A 14 -9.96 14.44 11.41
N GLU A 15 -10.42 14.94 12.55
CA GLU A 15 -10.17 14.31 13.85
C GLU A 15 -10.63 12.84 13.85
N GLY A 16 -9.81 11.96 14.42
CA GLY A 16 -10.10 10.53 14.52
C GLY A 16 -10.00 9.75 13.21
N VAL A 17 -9.53 10.38 12.12
CA VAL A 17 -9.20 9.73 10.86
C VAL A 17 -7.70 9.76 10.63
N ASN A 18 -7.18 8.66 10.10
CA ASN A 18 -5.79 8.56 9.70
C ASN A 18 -5.71 7.91 8.32
N THR A 19 -5.28 8.69 7.33
CA THR A 19 -5.10 8.23 5.97
C THR A 19 -3.66 7.80 5.71
N VAL A 20 -3.52 6.64 5.08
CA VAL A 20 -2.28 6.16 4.47
C VAL A 20 -2.49 6.00 2.96
N ILE A 21 -1.43 6.20 2.18
CA ILE A 21 -1.49 6.18 0.73
C ILE A 21 -0.45 5.22 0.18
N TYR A 22 -0.84 4.43 -0.82
CA TYR A 22 0.05 3.54 -1.55
C TYR A 22 0.15 3.98 -3.02
N ARG A 23 1.37 3.98 -3.56
CA ARG A 23 1.63 3.97 -5.01
C ARG A 23 1.30 2.59 -5.55
N ILE A 24 0.55 2.54 -6.64
CA ILE A 24 0.24 1.32 -7.38
C ILE A 24 1.15 1.27 -8.61
N ASN A 25 2.06 0.30 -8.61
CA ASN A 25 3.03 0.10 -9.67
C ASN A 25 2.57 -1.01 -10.62
N LYS A 26 2.89 -0.89 -11.91
CA LYS A 26 2.73 -1.98 -12.88
C LYS A 26 4.03 -2.79 -12.96
N THR A 27 3.91 -4.10 -12.89
CA THR A 27 5.02 -5.02 -13.10
C THR A 27 5.46 -4.99 -14.56
N ALA A 28 6.77 -5.02 -14.83
CA ALA A 28 7.32 -5.02 -16.18
C ALA A 28 6.84 -6.24 -16.97
N LYS A 29 6.65 -6.08 -18.29
CA LYS A 29 6.01 -7.08 -19.16
C LYS A 29 6.67 -8.46 -19.10
N GLU A 30 8.00 -8.50 -19.03
CA GLU A 30 8.80 -9.72 -18.91
C GLU A 30 8.51 -10.55 -17.66
N TYR A 31 7.99 -9.92 -16.60
CA TYR A 31 7.69 -10.59 -15.32
C TYR A 31 6.22 -10.97 -15.16
N LEU A 32 5.33 -10.59 -16.09
CA LEU A 32 3.88 -10.79 -15.92
C LEU A 32 3.42 -12.26 -15.95
N THR A 33 4.24 -13.17 -16.48
CA THR A 33 3.93 -14.61 -16.50
C THR A 33 4.03 -15.24 -15.10
N GLU A 34 4.99 -14.76 -14.30
CA GLU A 34 5.33 -15.34 -12.99
C GLU A 34 4.84 -14.47 -11.83
N TYR A 35 4.71 -13.17 -12.04
CA TYR A 35 4.46 -12.19 -10.99
C TYR A 35 3.14 -11.44 -11.19
N PRO A 36 2.53 -10.94 -10.10
CA PRO A 36 1.30 -10.17 -10.17
C PRO A 36 1.49 -8.92 -11.03
N LYS A 37 0.45 -8.55 -11.79
CA LYS A 37 0.45 -7.37 -12.67
C LYS A 37 0.65 -6.06 -11.94
N TYR A 38 0.18 -5.98 -10.71
CA TYR A 38 0.26 -4.78 -9.88
C TYR A 38 1.02 -5.08 -8.59
N THR A 39 1.82 -4.12 -8.17
CA THR A 39 2.46 -4.09 -6.86
C THR A 39 2.17 -2.78 -6.16
N VAL A 40 2.36 -2.75 -4.85
CA VAL A 40 2.03 -1.59 -4.02
C VAL A 40 3.19 -1.19 -3.13
N GLU A 41 3.28 0.11 -2.90
CA GLU A 41 4.35 0.73 -2.14
C GLU A 41 3.78 1.85 -1.28
N ARG A 42 3.98 1.78 0.03
CA ARG A 42 3.47 2.78 0.96
C ARG A 42 4.25 4.09 0.78
N LEU A 43 3.54 5.19 0.58
CA LEU A 43 4.17 6.51 0.49
C LEU A 43 4.65 6.98 1.87
N LEU A 44 5.80 7.63 1.88
CA LEU A 44 6.29 8.36 3.04
C LEU A 44 5.46 9.64 3.23
N SER A 45 5.26 10.04 4.48
CA SER A 45 4.55 11.27 4.80
C SER A 45 5.10 11.99 6.02
N THR A 46 4.99 13.31 6.01
CA THR A 46 5.10 14.15 7.21
C THR A 46 3.72 14.60 7.66
N GLU A 47 3.58 14.89 8.96
CA GLU A 47 2.31 15.30 9.57
C GLU A 47 2.47 16.62 10.33
N GLU A 48 1.50 17.52 10.15
CA GLU A 48 1.39 18.79 10.86
C GLU A 48 0.00 18.90 11.50
N LEU A 49 -0.07 19.22 12.79
CA LEU A 49 -1.33 19.48 13.47
C LEU A 49 -1.80 20.92 13.23
N LYS A 50 -3.07 21.07 12.90
CA LYS A 50 -3.75 22.36 12.72
C LYS A 50 -5.08 22.33 13.48
N GLY A 51 -5.00 22.62 14.79
CA GLY A 51 -6.12 22.37 15.70
C GLY A 51 -6.40 20.87 15.78
N ASP A 52 -7.66 20.48 15.57
CA ASP A 52 -8.09 19.08 15.58
C ASP A 52 -7.87 18.37 14.23
N LEU A 53 -7.42 19.11 13.21
CA LEU A 53 -7.11 18.59 11.88
C LEU A 53 -5.65 18.18 11.77
N LYS A 54 -5.38 17.14 10.99
CA LYS A 54 -4.03 16.69 10.67
C LYS A 54 -3.75 16.87 9.19
N ARG A 55 -2.86 17.80 8.86
CA ARG A 55 -2.34 17.93 7.49
C ARG A 55 -1.23 16.90 7.28
N LYS A 56 -1.37 16.07 6.27
CA LYS A 56 -0.34 15.11 5.86
C LYS A 56 0.22 15.48 4.51
N THR A 57 1.53 15.49 4.36
CA THR A 57 2.21 15.69 3.07
C THR A 57 2.89 14.40 2.67
N PHE A 58 2.52 13.86 1.52
CA PHE A 58 3.03 12.60 0.97
C PHE A 58 4.07 12.88 -0.10
N PHE A 59 5.08 12.01 -0.18
CA PHE A 59 6.21 12.16 -1.09
C PHE A 59 6.31 10.96 -2.04
N ILE A 60 6.63 11.24 -3.29
CA ILE A 60 6.90 10.25 -4.33
C ILE A 60 8.28 10.58 -4.92
N ASP A 61 9.20 9.64 -4.74
CA ASP A 61 10.52 9.67 -5.35
C ASP A 61 10.44 9.05 -6.75
N GLU A 62 11.16 9.65 -7.70
CA GLU A 62 11.20 9.20 -9.11
C GLU A 62 9.78 8.96 -9.69
N PRO A 63 8.93 10.01 -9.72
CA PRO A 63 7.56 9.88 -10.19
C PRO A 63 7.52 9.68 -11.71
N ASP A 64 6.64 8.79 -12.14
CA ASP A 64 6.21 8.67 -13.52
C ASP A 64 5.37 9.90 -13.95
N TYR A 65 5.06 9.98 -15.24
CA TYR A 65 4.15 10.99 -15.78
C TYR A 65 2.77 10.97 -15.09
N GLU A 66 2.24 9.76 -14.87
CA GLU A 66 0.97 9.49 -14.20
C GLU A 66 1.18 8.45 -13.09
N GLU A 67 0.77 8.78 -11.87
CA GLU A 67 0.88 7.89 -10.71
C GLU A 67 -0.49 7.42 -10.24
N GLN A 68 -0.67 6.10 -10.15
CA GLN A 68 -1.88 5.51 -9.57
C GLN A 68 -1.74 5.39 -8.06
N LEU A 69 -2.72 5.90 -7.33
CA LEU A 69 -2.70 6.00 -5.88
C LEU A 69 -3.89 5.26 -5.26
N LEU A 70 -3.65 4.57 -4.14
CA LEU A 70 -4.67 3.98 -3.28
C LEU A 70 -4.68 4.72 -1.94
N PHE A 71 -5.81 5.31 -1.61
CA PHE A 71 -6.05 6.02 -0.35
C PHE A 71 -6.84 5.11 0.58
N LEU A 72 -6.29 4.85 1.77
CA LEU A 72 -6.94 4.10 2.83
C LEU A 72 -7.10 5.02 4.04
N SER A 73 -8.31 5.52 4.25
CA SER A 73 -8.65 6.39 5.37
C SER A 73 -9.28 5.57 6.49
N PHE A 74 -8.51 5.32 7.54
CA PHE A 74 -8.93 4.56 8.71
C PHE A 74 -9.67 5.49 9.68
N GLY A 75 -10.94 5.20 9.93
CA GLY A 75 -11.70 5.75 11.05
C GLY A 75 -11.95 4.68 12.10
N LYS A 76 -12.68 5.04 13.16
CA LYS A 76 -12.91 4.15 14.33
C LYS A 76 -13.48 2.77 13.97
N GLU A 77 -14.41 2.69 13.02
CA GLU A 77 -15.16 1.45 12.71
C GLU A 77 -15.15 1.07 11.23
N LYS A 78 -14.54 1.89 10.37
CA LYS A 78 -14.55 1.69 8.93
C LYS A 78 -13.27 2.19 8.28
N VAL A 79 -12.93 1.55 7.16
CA VAL A 79 -11.88 2.01 6.26
C VAL A 79 -12.56 2.52 4.99
N VAL A 80 -12.34 3.79 4.65
CA VAL A 80 -12.78 4.35 3.37
C VAL A 80 -11.66 4.13 2.36
N VAL A 81 -12.00 3.50 1.24
CA VAL A 81 -11.05 3.21 0.17
C VAL A 81 -11.36 4.07 -1.03
N ASN A 82 -10.39 4.87 -1.47
CA ASN A 82 -10.47 5.62 -2.71
C ASN A 82 -9.26 5.32 -3.58
N THR A 83 -9.42 5.39 -4.90
CA THR A 83 -8.29 5.39 -5.83
C THR A 83 -8.14 6.78 -6.43
N GLY A 84 -6.94 7.15 -6.84
CA GLY A 84 -6.68 8.43 -7.46
C GLY A 84 -5.53 8.36 -8.44
N VAL A 85 -5.39 9.43 -9.21
CA VAL A 85 -4.30 9.63 -10.14
C VAL A 85 -3.61 10.94 -9.79
N LEU A 86 -2.30 10.92 -9.62
CA LEU A 86 -1.47 12.13 -9.58
C LEU A 86 -0.89 12.33 -10.98
N GLU A 87 -1.27 13.43 -11.62
CA GLU A 87 -0.82 13.86 -12.94
C GLU A 87 -0.52 15.35 -12.85
N ASP A 88 0.56 15.77 -13.51
CA ASP A 88 1.17 17.10 -13.31
C ASP A 88 1.43 17.32 -11.81
N ASP A 89 0.69 18.22 -11.17
CA ASP A 89 0.75 18.52 -9.74
C ASP A 89 -0.63 18.43 -9.07
N LYS A 90 -1.53 17.59 -9.63
CA LYS A 90 -2.91 17.47 -9.16
C LYS A 90 -3.29 16.02 -8.91
N VAL A 91 -3.81 15.76 -7.71
CA VAL A 91 -4.46 14.50 -7.38
C VAL A 91 -5.93 14.58 -7.80
N LYS A 92 -6.34 13.65 -8.67
CA LYS A 92 -7.73 13.47 -9.11
C LYS A 92 -8.23 12.14 -8.57
N ILE A 93 -9.32 12.16 -7.79
CA ILE A 93 -9.95 10.92 -7.30
C ILE A 93 -10.59 10.19 -8.50
N SER A 94 -10.23 8.92 -8.67
CA SER A 94 -10.68 8.06 -9.74
C SER A 94 -12.04 7.45 -9.40
N LYS A 95 -12.95 7.47 -10.38
CA LYS A 95 -14.21 6.70 -10.35
C LYS A 95 -14.07 5.35 -11.04
N LYS A 96 -12.92 5.06 -11.66
CA LYS A 96 -12.68 3.79 -12.36
C LYS A 96 -12.50 2.69 -11.31
N PRO A 97 -13.27 1.59 -11.37
CA PRO A 97 -13.12 0.49 -10.43
C PRO A 97 -11.76 -0.19 -10.63
N MET A 98 -11.08 -0.48 -9.52
CA MET A 98 -9.87 -1.30 -9.52
C MET A 98 -10.15 -2.65 -8.84
N PRO A 99 -9.56 -3.75 -9.34
CA PRO A 99 -9.68 -5.09 -8.76
C PRO A 99 -8.86 -5.23 -7.48
N ILE A 100 -9.32 -4.58 -6.41
CA ILE A 100 -8.70 -4.65 -5.09
C ILE A 100 -9.49 -5.64 -4.23
N LYS A 101 -8.82 -6.68 -3.74
CA LYS A 101 -9.38 -7.58 -2.73
C LYS A 101 -9.02 -7.05 -1.35
N PHE A 102 -9.99 -6.98 -0.47
CA PHE A 102 -9.79 -6.67 0.96
C PHE A 102 -10.04 -7.91 1.80
N ASP A 103 -9.28 -8.05 2.88
CA ASP A 103 -9.38 -9.17 3.81
C ASP A 103 -9.17 -8.69 5.25
N THR A 104 -9.76 -9.39 6.20
CA THR A 104 -9.52 -9.17 7.64
C THR A 104 -8.80 -10.39 8.18
N LEU A 105 -7.53 -10.20 8.56
CA LEU A 105 -6.70 -11.29 9.08
C LEU A 105 -6.78 -11.29 10.60
N TYR A 106 -7.22 -12.39 11.19
CA TYR A 106 -7.29 -12.60 12.64
C TYR A 106 -6.73 -13.97 12.97
N SER A 107 -5.94 -14.06 14.05
CA SER A 107 -5.34 -15.32 14.50
C SER A 107 -5.37 -15.41 16.03
N GLU A 108 -5.87 -16.52 16.58
CA GLU A 108 -5.90 -16.75 18.03
C GLU A 108 -4.53 -17.11 18.61
N LYS A 109 -3.64 -17.70 17.79
CA LYS A 109 -2.34 -18.21 18.23
C LYS A 109 -1.15 -17.43 17.66
N GLY A 110 -1.42 -16.47 16.78
CA GLY A 110 -0.43 -15.82 15.95
C GLY A 110 -0.02 -16.72 14.80
N GLU A 111 0.12 -16.14 13.62
CA GLU A 111 0.42 -16.87 12.39
C GLU A 111 1.36 -16.09 11.49
N TYR A 112 2.04 -16.80 10.61
CA TYR A 112 2.78 -16.17 9.52
C TYR A 112 1.89 -16.11 8.29
N LYS A 113 1.72 -14.91 7.74
CA LYS A 113 1.14 -14.74 6.42
C LYS A 113 2.28 -14.60 5.41
N GLU A 114 2.41 -15.59 4.53
CA GLU A 114 3.41 -15.62 3.47
C GLU A 114 2.84 -15.12 2.15
N PHE A 115 3.68 -14.45 1.37
CA PHE A 115 3.36 -13.95 0.04
C PHE A 115 4.63 -13.76 -0.79
N GLN A 116 4.48 -13.81 -2.11
CA GLN A 116 5.58 -13.66 -3.06
C GLN A 116 5.98 -12.19 -3.24
N TYR A 117 7.25 -11.99 -3.58
CA TYR A 117 7.81 -10.72 -4.02
C TYR A 117 8.24 -10.81 -5.47
N THR A 118 8.12 -9.70 -6.18
CA THR A 118 8.75 -9.54 -7.49
C THR A 118 10.28 -9.43 -7.36
N PRO A 119 11.06 -9.65 -8.43
CA PRO A 119 12.53 -9.60 -8.37
C PRO A 119 13.08 -8.25 -7.91
N ASN A 120 12.35 -7.17 -8.18
CA ASN A 120 12.66 -5.81 -7.69
C ASN A 120 12.12 -5.53 -6.27
N LEU A 121 11.85 -6.58 -5.48
CA LEU A 121 11.41 -6.51 -4.08
C LEU A 121 10.10 -5.73 -3.86
N LYS A 122 9.19 -5.78 -4.83
CA LYS A 122 7.83 -5.25 -4.69
C LYS A 122 6.82 -6.38 -4.41
N ARG A 123 5.65 -6.02 -3.87
CA ARG A 123 4.61 -6.98 -3.46
C ARG A 123 3.22 -6.54 -3.88
N PRO A 124 2.28 -7.46 -4.15
CA PRO A 124 0.90 -7.12 -4.51
C PRO A 124 0.00 -6.81 -3.30
N ILE A 125 0.43 -7.21 -2.11
CA ILE A 125 -0.34 -7.21 -0.86
C ILE A 125 0.32 -6.34 0.21
N SER A 126 -0.48 -5.67 1.02
CA SER A 126 -0.03 -5.04 2.26
C SER A 126 -0.95 -5.42 3.41
N ILE A 127 -0.38 -5.47 4.62
CA ILE A 127 -1.07 -5.80 5.87
C ILE A 127 -0.86 -4.66 6.84
N ILE A 128 -1.94 -4.11 7.36
CA ILE A 128 -1.97 -2.89 8.15
C ILE A 128 -2.68 -3.19 9.47
N ASP A 129 -2.11 -2.72 10.56
CA ASP A 129 -2.79 -2.65 11.84
C ASP A 129 -3.81 -1.49 11.81
N PRO A 130 -5.13 -1.77 11.82
CA PRO A 130 -6.14 -0.73 11.64
C PRO A 130 -6.21 0.26 12.81
N GLU A 131 -5.69 -0.10 13.99
CA GLU A 131 -5.70 0.78 15.17
C GLU A 131 -4.56 1.81 15.10
N THR A 132 -3.38 1.37 14.66
CA THR A 132 -2.18 2.22 14.60
C THR A 132 -1.92 2.80 13.23
N THR A 133 -2.59 2.28 12.19
CA THR A 133 -2.33 2.52 10.76
C THR A 133 -0.91 2.16 10.32
N GLU A 134 -0.17 1.41 11.15
CA GLU A 134 1.18 0.96 10.82
C GLU A 134 1.13 -0.28 9.95
N GLU A 135 2.02 -0.32 8.96
CA GLU A 135 2.18 -1.49 8.10
C GLU A 135 2.97 -2.57 8.84
N VAL A 136 2.48 -3.80 8.82
CA VAL A 136 3.21 -4.95 9.35
C VAL A 136 4.41 -5.21 8.45
N LYS A 137 5.59 -4.84 8.93
CA LYS A 137 6.83 -4.98 8.16
C LYS A 137 7.12 -6.45 7.85
N PRO A 138 7.28 -6.80 6.57
CA PRO A 138 7.60 -8.15 6.11
C PRO A 138 9.05 -8.50 6.42
N VAL A 139 9.31 -9.76 6.70
CA VAL A 139 10.67 -10.33 6.69
C VAL A 139 10.85 -11.09 5.39
N LEU A 140 11.85 -10.71 4.61
CA LEU A 140 12.20 -11.36 3.34
C LEU A 140 13.11 -12.57 3.60
N TYR A 141 12.94 -13.62 2.79
CA TYR A 141 13.80 -14.79 2.77
C TYR A 141 13.83 -15.42 1.37
N MET A 142 14.91 -16.14 1.07
CA MET A 142 15.00 -16.96 -0.13
C MET A 142 14.39 -18.33 0.17
N ASP A 143 13.38 -18.72 -0.61
CA ASP A 143 12.80 -20.05 -0.56
C ASP A 143 13.72 -21.04 -1.28
N LYS A 144 14.14 -22.10 -0.60
CA LYS A 144 15.10 -23.07 -1.16
C LYS A 144 14.48 -24.03 -2.17
N GLU A 145 13.17 -24.24 -2.11
CA GLU A 145 12.47 -25.16 -3.01
C GLU A 145 12.16 -24.48 -4.34
N THR A 146 11.73 -23.22 -4.30
CA THR A 146 11.37 -22.46 -5.52
C THR A 146 12.49 -21.54 -6.02
N ASN A 147 13.52 -21.29 -5.22
CA ASN A 147 14.58 -20.31 -5.50
C ASN A 147 14.03 -18.88 -5.73
N GLU A 148 12.91 -18.56 -5.06
CA GLU A 148 12.24 -17.26 -5.13
C GLU A 148 12.40 -16.47 -3.83
N VAL A 149 12.36 -15.14 -3.92
CA VAL A 149 12.25 -14.29 -2.73
C VAL A 149 10.80 -14.27 -2.27
N LYS A 150 10.57 -14.71 -1.03
CA LYS A 150 9.27 -14.64 -0.36
C LYS A 150 9.35 -13.68 0.82
N GLY A 151 8.20 -13.15 1.21
CA GLY A 151 8.08 -12.41 2.45
C GLY A 151 7.02 -12.99 3.35
N LYS A 152 7.25 -12.83 4.65
CA LYS A 152 6.30 -13.23 5.68
C LYS A 152 6.06 -12.11 6.67
N CYS A 153 4.80 -11.92 7.04
CA CYS A 153 4.40 -11.04 8.13
C CYS A 153 3.96 -11.89 9.32
N LYS A 154 4.49 -11.60 10.50
CA LYS A 154 4.06 -12.25 11.75
C LYS A 154 2.86 -11.48 12.32
N LEU A 155 1.70 -12.14 12.38
CA LEU A 155 0.49 -11.59 12.99
C LEU A 155 0.50 -11.88 14.49
N LYS A 156 0.10 -10.88 15.29
CA LYS A 156 -0.02 -11.07 16.74
C LYS A 156 -1.31 -11.84 17.08
N PRO A 157 -1.29 -12.69 18.12
CA PRO A 157 -2.49 -13.38 18.60
C PRO A 157 -3.57 -12.38 19.04
N TYR A 158 -4.84 -12.75 18.84
CA TYR A 158 -6.03 -11.99 19.26
C TYR A 158 -6.07 -10.56 18.72
N LYS A 159 -5.43 -10.32 17.57
CA LYS A 159 -5.40 -9.02 16.90
C LYS A 159 -5.83 -9.15 15.45
N SER A 160 -6.70 -8.24 15.03
CA SER A 160 -7.18 -8.13 13.65
C SER A 160 -6.30 -7.17 12.85
N TYR A 161 -6.06 -7.53 11.59
CA TYR A 161 -5.32 -6.73 10.62
C TYR A 161 -6.15 -6.53 9.37
N PHE A 162 -6.04 -5.33 8.79
CA PHE A 162 -6.59 -5.04 7.48
C PHE A 162 -5.56 -5.43 6.42
N ALA A 163 -5.93 -6.30 5.48
CA ALA A 163 -5.09 -6.65 4.36
C ALA A 163 -5.78 -6.26 3.05
N PHE A 164 -4.98 -5.82 2.07
CA PHE A 164 -5.48 -5.61 0.74
C PHE A 164 -4.48 -6.10 -0.31
N GLU A 165 -4.99 -6.57 -1.43
CA GLU A 165 -4.21 -7.10 -2.54
C GLU A 165 -4.80 -6.58 -3.85
N ILE A 166 -3.95 -6.07 -4.74
CA ILE A 166 -4.39 -5.69 -6.09
C ILE A 166 -4.21 -6.91 -6.99
N ARG A 167 -5.33 -7.47 -7.43
CA ARG A 167 -5.36 -8.66 -8.29
C ARG A 167 -5.61 -8.23 -9.72
N ASP A 168 -5.04 -8.91 -10.71
CA ASP A 168 -5.56 -8.71 -12.06
C ASP A 168 -6.98 -9.28 -12.13
N LYS A 169 -7.86 -8.67 -12.92
CA LYS A 169 -9.11 -9.32 -13.32
C LYS A 169 -8.70 -10.50 -14.21
N LYS A 170 -8.33 -11.63 -13.62
CA LYS A 170 -8.58 -12.88 -14.31
C LYS A 170 -10.11 -13.03 -14.27
N ASP A 171 -10.71 -12.88 -15.44
CA ASP A 171 -12.12 -13.11 -15.72
C ASP A 171 -12.65 -14.40 -15.07
#